data_AF-A0A7M3WZ28-F1
#
_entry.id   AF-A0A7M3WZ28-F1
#
_cell.length_a   1.000
_cell.length_b   1.000
_cell.length_c   1.000
_cell.angle_alpha   90.00
_cell.angle_beta   90.00
_cell.angle_gamma   90.00
#
_symmetry.space_group_name_H-M   'P 1'
#
loop_
_entity.id
_entity.type
_entity.pdbx_description
1 polymer ?
#
loop_
_entity_poly.entity_id
_entity_poly.type
_entity_poly.pdbx_seq_one_letter_code
_entity_poly.pdbx_strand_id
1 'polypeptide(L)' 'NPNVKEFQELATSCDAFLVCSPEYHGTMSGVMKNTFDWLYDKHIGGKAVGLMCTLGGMQNSNTLNHMRI' A
#
# COMPACT_ATOMS: atom_id res chain seq x y z
N ASN A 1 16.08 10.74 3.84
CA ASN A 1 14.92 11.63 4.07
C ASN A 1 14.33 11.30 5.43
N PRO A 2 14.17 12.25 6.36
CA PRO A 2 13.61 12.01 7.70
C PRO A 2 12.25 11.30 7.68
N ASN A 3 11.34 11.72 6.80
CA ASN A 3 9.99 11.14 6.70
C ASN A 3 10.03 9.66 6.28
N VAL A 4 10.99 9.28 5.44
CA VAL A 4 11.18 7.88 5.03
C VAL A 4 11.66 7.02 6.20
N LYS A 5 12.54 7.55 7.06
CA LYS A 5 13.02 6.82 8.24
C LYS A 5 11.89 6.58 9.24
N GLU A 6 11.15 7.64 9.57
CA GLU A 6 10.00 7.55 10.47
C GLU A 6 8.93 6.57 9.95
N PHE A 7 8.62 6.63 8.65
CA PHE A 7 7.72 5.68 8.01
C PHE A 7 8.22 4.23 8.13
N GLN A 8 9.51 3.98 7.90
CA GLN A 8 10.09 2.63 7.99
C GLN A 8 10.13 2.11 9.43
N GLU A 9 10.35 2.98 10.41
CA GLU A 9 10.27 2.62 11.84
C GLU A 9 8.83 2.22 12.22
N LEU A 10 7.82 3.01 11.80
CA LEU A 10 6.41 2.67 11.98
C LEU A 10 6.03 1.36 11.28
N ALA A 11 6.48 1.18 10.04
CA ALA A 11 6.25 -0.05 9.28
C ALA A 11 6.89 -1.26 9.94
N THR A 12 8.04 -1.09 10.61
CA THR A 12 8.72 -2.18 11.33
C THR A 12 7.99 -2.53 12.63
N SER A 13 7.42 -1.55 13.35
CA SER A 13 6.78 -1.76 14.64
C SER A 13 5.31 -2.21 14.59
N CYS A 14 4.60 -1.99 13.47
CA CYS A 14 3.20 -2.37 13.36
C CYS A 14 2.99 -3.90 13.26
N ASP A 15 1.83 -4.39 13.71
CA ASP A 15 1.46 -5.82 13.60
C ASP A 15 0.84 -6.18 12.25
N ALA A 16 0.23 -5.20 11.58
CA ALA A 16 -0.50 -5.38 10.33
C ALA A 16 -0.55 -4.08 9.51
N PHE A 17 -0.83 -4.23 8.21
CA PHE A 17 -1.06 -3.12 7.29
C PHE A 17 -2.51 -3.11 6.84
N LEU A 18 -3.11 -1.92 6.83
CA LEU A 18 -4.35 -1.65 6.10
C LEU A 18 -4.04 -0.58 5.06
N VAL A 19 -4.13 -0.94 3.79
CA VAL A 19 -3.73 -0.08 2.68
C VAL A 19 -4.96 0.25 1.84
N CYS A 20 -5.17 1.54 1.60
CA CYS A 20 -6.27 2.02 0.76
C CYS A 20 -5.75 2.96 -0.32
N SER A 21 -6.11 2.70 -1.58
CA SER A 21 -5.76 3.56 -2.71
C SER A 21 -6.98 3.76 -3.62
N PRO A 22 -7.27 4.98 -4.08
CA PRO A 22 -8.24 5.19 -5.15
C PRO A 22 -7.72 4.56 -6.45
N GLU A 23 -8.65 4.12 -7.30
CA GLU A 23 -8.29 3.70 -8.64
C GLU A 23 -7.93 4.89 -9.53
N TYR A 24 -6.68 4.90 -10.01
CA TYR A 24 -6.17 5.83 -11.00
C TYR A 24 -5.76 5.05 -12.25
N HIS A 25 -6.47 5.27 -13.36
CA HIS A 25 -6.23 4.58 -14.64
C HIS A 25 -6.15 3.05 -14.53
N GLY A 26 -6.98 2.44 -13.68
CA GLY A 26 -7.03 0.99 -13.48
C GLY A 26 -5.96 0.44 -12.53
N THR A 27 -5.25 1.28 -11.78
CA THR A 27 -4.21 0.86 -10.83
C THR A 27 -4.19 1.75 -9.58
N MET A 28 -3.34 1.40 -8.61
CA MET A 28 -3.09 2.22 -7.42
C MET A 28 -2.56 3.61 -7.78
N SER A 29 -2.82 4.60 -6.93
CA SER A 29 -2.28 5.94 -7.10
C SER A 29 -0.75 5.98 -7.06
N GLY A 30 -0.15 6.96 -7.74
CA GLY A 30 1.31 7.15 -7.70
C GLY A 30 1.86 7.45 -6.30
N VAL A 31 1.04 8.05 -5.43
CA VAL A 31 1.38 8.25 -4.01
C VAL A 31 1.49 6.89 -3.30
N MET A 32 0.52 5.99 -3.51
CA MET A 32 0.56 4.66 -2.92
C MET A 32 1.78 3.87 -3.41
N LYS A 33 2.06 3.94 -4.71
CA LYS A 33 3.24 3.31 -5.29
C LYS A 33 4.51 3.81 -4.57
N ASN A 34 4.70 5.13 -4.49
CA ASN A 34 5.86 5.72 -3.84
C ASN A 34 5.97 5.30 -2.36
N THR A 35 4.85 5.15 -1.64
CA THR A 35 4.88 4.61 -0.27
C THR A 35 5.42 3.17 -0.24
N PHE A 36 4.95 2.31 -1.15
CA PHE A 36 5.42 0.93 -1.26
C PHE A 36 6.89 0.80 -1.70
N ASP A 37 7.43 1.75 -2.47
CA ASP A 37 8.85 1.78 -2.84
C ASP A 37 9.80 1.83 -1.65
N TRP A 38 9.33 2.35 -0.51
CA TRP A 38 10.13 2.44 0.71
C TRP A 38 9.92 1.26 1.68
N LEU A 39 9.00 0.35 1.35
CA LEU A 39 8.80 -0.90 2.07
C LEU A 39 9.70 -1.98 1.47
N TYR A 40 10.40 -2.69 2.35
CA TYR A 40 11.22 -3.85 2.00
C TYR A 40 10.73 -5.04 2.83
N ASP A 41 11.17 -6.24 2.48
CA ASP A 41 10.76 -7.48 3.16
C ASP A 41 10.89 -7.40 4.69
N LYS A 42 11.99 -6.83 5.20
CA LYS A 42 12.21 -6.63 6.64
C LYS A 42 11.14 -5.76 7.36
N HIS A 43 10.39 -4.96 6.64
CA HIS A 43 9.36 -4.08 7.20
C HIS A 43 7.97 -4.77 7.22
N ILE A 44 7.65 -5.53 6.18
CA ILE A 44 6.29 -6.06 5.94
C ILE A 44 6.18 -7.58 6.07
N GLY A 45 7.29 -8.31 5.97
CA GLY A 45 7.33 -9.76 5.98
C GLY A 45 6.69 -10.36 7.23
N GLY A 46 5.85 -11.37 7.03
CA GLY A 46 5.14 -12.07 8.10
C GLY A 46 3.95 -11.31 8.71
N LYS A 47 3.65 -10.08 8.27
CA LYS A 47 2.54 -9.27 8.78
C LYS A 47 1.29 -9.42 7.93
N ALA A 48 0.13 -9.33 8.58
CA ALA A 48 -1.15 -9.36 7.86
C ALA A 48 -1.35 -8.07 7.05
N VAL A 49 -1.90 -8.18 5.84
CA VAL A 49 -2.15 -7.04 4.95
C VAL A 49 -3.60 -7.06 4.46
N GLY A 50 -4.35 -6.01 4.79
CA GLY A 50 -5.66 -5.72 4.23
C GLY A 50 -5.56 -4.68 3.12
N LEU A 51 -6.24 -4.91 2.00
CA LEU A 51 -6.28 -4.00 0.86
C LEU A 51 -7.70 -3.48 0.63
N MET A 52 -7.81 -2.18 0.40
CA MET A 52 -9.06 -1.50 0.07
C MET A 52 -8.84 -0.58 -1.15
N CYS A 53 -9.89 -0.41 -1.95
CA CYS A 53 -9.86 0.52 -3.07
C CYS A 53 -11.18 1.28 -3.12
N THR A 54 -11.08 2.58 -3.42
CA THR A 54 -12.23 3.42 -3.74
C THR A 54 -12.30 3.64 -5.25
N LEU A 55 -13.48 3.43 -5.82
CA LEU A 55 -13.73 3.61 -7.25
C LEU A 55 -14.74 4.74 -7.45
N GLY A 56 -14.50 5.59 -8.45
CA GLY A 56 -15.46 6.64 -8.85
C GLY A 56 -16.49 6.17 -9.88
N GLY A 57 -16.39 4.92 -10.35
CA GLY A 57 -17.21 4.35 -11.43
C GLY A 57 -17.66 2.93 -11.13
N MET A 58 -17.73 2.08 -12.17
CA MET A 58 -18.12 0.69 -11.99
C MET A 58 -17.15 -0.06 -11.06
N GLN A 59 -17.71 -0.87 -10.18
CA GLN A 59 -16.96 -1.72 -9.28
C GLN A 59 -16.08 -2.68 -10.08
N ASN A 60 -14.80 -2.72 -9.73
CA ASN A 60 -13.84 -3.69 -10.25
C ASN A 60 -12.77 -3.98 -9.17
N SER A 61 -11.81 -4.85 -9.49
CA SER A 61 -10.75 -5.27 -8.57
C SER A 61 -9.33 -5.03 -9.09
N ASN A 62 -9.15 -4.21 -10.13
CA ASN A 62 -7.85 -4.06 -10.82
C ASN A 62 -6.79 -3.50 -9.87
N THR A 63 -7.12 -2.40 -9.20
CA THR A 63 -6.22 -1.76 -8.22
C THR A 63 -5.85 -2.70 -7.07
N LEU A 64 -6.81 -3.49 -6.57
CA LEU A 64 -6.55 -4.48 -5.51
C LEU A 64 -5.63 -5.60 -5.99
N ASN A 65 -5.83 -6.08 -7.22
CA ASN A 65 -4.99 -7.10 -7.83
C ASN A 65 -3.55 -6.60 -8.03
N HIS A 66 -3.36 -5.35 -8.47
CA HIS A 66 -2.03 -4.75 -8.59
C HIS A 66 -1.32 -4.54 -7.26
N MET A 67 -2.04 -4.20 -6.19
CA MET A 67 -1.44 -4.05 -4.85
C MET A 67 -1.13 -5.38 -4.17
N ARG A 68 -1.72 -6.49 -4.65
CA ARG A 68 -1.51 -7.83 -4.11
C ARG A 68 -0.22 -8.50 -4.61
N ILE A 69 0.21 -8.15 -5.82
CA ILE A 69 1.37 -8.76 -6.50
C ILE A 69 2.63 -8.00 -6.10
#